data_AF-A0A068TS28-F1
#
_entry.id   AF-A0A068TS28-F1
#
_cell.length_a   1.000
_cell.length_b   1.000
_cell.length_c   1.000
_cell.angle_alpha   90.00
_cell.angle_beta   90.00
_cell.angle_gamma   90.00
#
_symmetry.space_group_name_H-M   'P 1'
#
loop_
_entity.id
_entity.type
_entity.pdbx_description
1 polymer ?
#
loop_
_entity_poly.entity_id
_entity_poly.type
_entity_poly.pdbx_seq_one_letter_code
_entity_poly.pdbx_strand_id
1 'polypeptide(L)'
;MEFETNYYSDTEGAVFWVPNQEAIHFRRVNPPLTCNSGLHINPRRPPFCPGFSPVNPLLVGFLELGFDPDVLMKMEVQRSISLLQFMADERLVPSPEEEIKRRNVIAKLKQIVMHWVKRVAYQCQLPKNRVRAASATILTFGSYGLGVHNSGSDIDALCVGPYFATMAEDFFVLLHNMLASRPEVTEIHCIKDAKVPLMKFKFDGLSIDLPFAQLKVISVPENVDLLNPFFLRNIDDTSWRSLSGVRANKSILQLAPNVELFQSLLRCVKLWAKRRGVYGNLHGFFGGVHFAVLAAFVCQRHPNASLSLLISIFFKTFAFWPWPRPVFLHGRMMPPTISSDSRFLMPIQLPCSPNEYCHSNITRSTFFRIRTEFLRGHALTKDILRPDFSWSILFDPFPYAKKYAQFVKICLSASNQDELRGWVGWVKSRFRSLLVKLEELQGFCDPSPLEYVDVDLAAPNVVFYWGLQPSRRDVIDIDFVDEDFMKNMSNGYRVPPGRMKLSVVKASQLPKSVTCNTGSKGVRARWRILDNSQRKIPVRTNSLPQEFAGLMATNGSAEFPSAGV
;
A
#
# COMPACT_ATOMS: atom_id res chain seq x y z
N MET A 1 -23.82 -41.58 -38.95
CA MET A 1 -23.58 -43.04 -38.93
C MET A 1 -23.68 -43.49 -37.49
N GLU A 2 -24.71 -44.29 -37.24
CA GLU A 2 -24.98 -45.30 -36.18
C GLU A 2 -24.12 -45.28 -34.89
N PHE A 3 -24.75 -45.08 -33.71
CA PHE A 3 -25.25 -46.08 -32.72
C PHE A 3 -24.09 -46.86 -32.07
N GLU A 4 -23.83 -46.86 -30.75
CA GLU A 4 -24.62 -47.31 -29.57
C GLU A 4 -23.97 -46.72 -28.26
N THR A 5 -24.68 -46.12 -27.29
CA THR A 5 -25.27 -46.69 -26.03
C THR A 5 -24.32 -47.61 -25.23
N ASN A 6 -24.10 -47.55 -23.89
CA ASN A 6 -24.84 -47.01 -22.75
C ASN A 6 -24.04 -47.20 -21.41
N TYR A 7 -24.27 -46.31 -20.44
CA TYR A 7 -24.39 -46.47 -18.97
C TYR A 7 -23.27 -46.90 -17.95
N TYR A 8 -23.25 -46.10 -16.86
CA TYR A 8 -23.13 -46.37 -15.39
C TYR A 8 -21.86 -45.99 -14.56
N SER A 9 -22.13 -45.06 -13.61
CA SER A 9 -21.68 -44.89 -12.20
C SER A 9 -20.23 -44.60 -11.77
N ASP A 10 -20.09 -43.44 -11.11
CA ASP A 10 -19.42 -43.12 -9.84
C ASP A 10 -18.23 -43.97 -9.34
N THR A 11 -17.07 -43.32 -9.12
CA THR A 11 -16.42 -43.17 -7.79
C THR A 11 -15.12 -42.35 -7.84
N GLU A 12 -14.93 -41.59 -6.77
CA GLU A 12 -13.78 -40.86 -6.20
C GLU A 12 -12.37 -40.96 -6.83
N GLY A 13 -11.67 -39.82 -6.86
CA GLY A 13 -10.22 -39.76 -7.05
C GLY A 13 -9.67 -38.38 -7.43
N ALA A 14 -9.69 -37.42 -6.51
CA ALA A 14 -9.05 -36.12 -6.70
C ALA A 14 -7.51 -36.27 -6.69
N VAL A 15 -6.88 -36.25 -7.86
CA VAL A 15 -5.42 -36.18 -8.02
C VAL A 15 -5.01 -34.75 -8.36
N PHE A 16 -4.23 -34.16 -7.45
CA PHE A 16 -3.60 -32.86 -7.57
C PHE A 16 -2.66 -32.80 -8.77
N TRP A 17 -2.87 -31.83 -9.68
CA TRP A 17 -1.92 -31.49 -10.74
C TRP A 17 -1.15 -30.22 -10.39
N VAL A 18 0.16 -30.39 -10.20
CA VAL A 18 1.17 -29.32 -10.15
C VAL A 18 1.86 -29.27 -11.52
N PRO A 19 1.90 -28.13 -12.24
CA PRO A 19 2.70 -28.04 -13.45
C PRO A 19 4.16 -27.70 -13.14
N ASN A 20 5.03 -28.60 -13.59
CA ASN A 20 6.49 -28.53 -13.54
C ASN A 20 7.09 -27.38 -14.35
N GLN A 21 8.24 -26.90 -13.86
CA GLN A 21 9.20 -26.05 -14.55
C GLN A 21 9.88 -26.83 -15.70
N GLU A 22 9.88 -26.28 -16.91
CA GLU A 22 10.72 -26.78 -18.01
C GLU A 22 11.98 -25.92 -18.17
N ALA A 23 13.12 -26.62 -18.12
CA ALA A 23 14.45 -26.10 -18.39
C ALA A 23 14.70 -26.07 -19.91
N ILE A 24 15.13 -24.91 -20.43
CA ILE A 24 15.50 -24.75 -21.84
C ILE A 24 17.00 -25.01 -22.00
N HIS A 25 17.33 -26.12 -22.68
CA HIS A 25 18.66 -26.43 -23.19
C HIS A 25 18.94 -25.63 -24.48
N PHE A 26 20.04 -24.88 -24.52
CA PHE A 26 20.56 -24.30 -25.77
C PHE A 26 21.64 -25.21 -26.39
N ARG A 27 21.36 -25.76 -27.57
CA ARG A 27 22.35 -26.38 -28.47
C ARG A 27 23.09 -25.28 -29.25
N ARG A 28 24.42 -25.33 -29.23
CA ARG A 28 25.31 -24.56 -30.10
C ARG A 28 25.39 -25.20 -31.49
N VAL A 29 25.32 -24.38 -32.54
CA VAL A 29 25.75 -24.74 -33.90
C VAL A 29 26.58 -23.56 -34.43
N ASN A 30 27.86 -23.81 -34.74
CA ASN A 30 28.73 -22.95 -35.57
C ASN A 30 28.77 -23.54 -37.00
N PRO A 31 29.08 -22.76 -38.05
CA PRO A 31 30.44 -22.81 -38.64
C PRO A 31 30.87 -21.42 -39.28
N PRO A 32 31.93 -21.27 -40.13
CA PRO A 32 33.23 -20.73 -39.66
C PRO A 32 33.93 -19.66 -40.57
N LEU A 33 35.13 -19.20 -40.13
CA LEU A 33 36.25 -18.51 -40.84
C LEU A 33 36.05 -17.01 -41.18
N THR A 34 36.99 -16.06 -41.01
CA THR A 34 38.46 -16.05 -41.18
C THR A 34 39.20 -15.02 -40.28
N CYS A 35 40.53 -15.20 -40.16
CA CYS A 35 41.52 -14.44 -39.37
C CYS A 35 41.66 -12.93 -39.65
N ASN A 36 41.99 -12.15 -38.62
CA ASN A 36 43.23 -11.36 -38.63
C ASN A 36 43.72 -10.99 -37.21
N SER A 37 45.03 -10.83 -37.14
CA SER A 37 45.97 -10.87 -36.03
C SER A 37 46.00 -9.63 -35.12
N GLY A 38 46.45 -9.83 -33.87
CA GLY A 38 46.78 -8.75 -32.93
C GLY A 38 47.05 -9.27 -31.51
N LEU A 39 48.28 -9.72 -31.26
CA LEU A 39 48.80 -10.12 -29.96
C LEU A 39 48.73 -8.98 -28.94
N HIS A 40 48.14 -9.20 -27.75
CA HIS A 40 48.69 -8.65 -26.50
C HIS A 40 48.37 -9.55 -25.31
N ILE A 41 49.40 -9.71 -24.49
CA ILE A 41 49.66 -10.76 -23.51
C ILE A 41 48.80 -10.58 -22.25
N ASN A 42 48.21 -11.68 -21.78
CA ASN A 42 47.38 -11.76 -20.58
C ASN A 42 48.09 -12.69 -19.56
N PRO A 43 48.53 -12.23 -18.38
CA PRO A 43 49.06 -13.13 -17.37
C PRO A 43 47.91 -13.75 -16.56
N ARG A 44 48.05 -15.06 -16.35
CA ARG A 44 47.10 -16.02 -15.79
C ARG A 44 46.54 -15.60 -14.42
N ARG A 45 45.23 -15.84 -14.23
CA ARG A 45 44.58 -15.93 -12.91
C ARG A 45 45.21 -17.08 -12.09
N PRO A 46 45.50 -16.89 -10.79
CA PRO A 46 45.77 -18.02 -9.90
C PRO A 46 44.45 -18.75 -9.57
N PRO A 47 44.52 -20.03 -9.14
CA PRO A 47 43.36 -20.86 -8.88
C PRO A 47 42.58 -20.39 -7.65
N PHE A 48 41.27 -20.67 -7.66
CA PHE A 48 40.34 -20.43 -6.57
C PHE A 48 40.82 -21.07 -5.26
N CYS A 49 41.05 -20.23 -4.23
CA CYS A 49 40.98 -20.65 -2.83
C CYS A 49 39.55 -20.39 -2.33
N PRO A 50 38.91 -21.31 -1.58
CA PRO A 50 37.67 -21.01 -0.87
C PRO A 50 38.04 -20.20 0.37
N GLY A 51 38.06 -18.89 0.24
CA GLY A 51 38.50 -18.00 1.31
C GLY A 51 37.64 -16.74 1.39
N PHE A 52 36.94 -16.61 2.52
CA PHE A 52 36.41 -15.38 3.11
C PHE A 52 35.58 -14.46 2.20
N SER A 53 34.26 -14.46 2.43
CA SER A 53 33.46 -13.27 2.11
C SER A 53 34.06 -12.07 2.85
N PRO A 54 34.22 -10.90 2.20
CA PRO A 54 34.73 -9.73 2.89
C PRO A 54 33.80 -9.39 4.04
N VAL A 55 34.35 -9.36 5.25
CA VAL A 55 33.61 -9.03 6.46
C VAL A 55 32.94 -7.67 6.25
N ASN A 56 31.63 -7.62 6.49
CA ASN A 56 30.83 -6.43 6.25
C ASN A 56 31.40 -5.25 7.06
N PRO A 57 31.55 -4.04 6.50
CA PRO A 57 32.11 -2.87 7.21
C PRO A 57 31.44 -2.55 8.56
N LEU A 58 30.21 -2.98 8.79
CA LEU A 58 29.51 -2.85 10.08
C LEU A 58 29.95 -3.87 11.15
N LEU A 59 30.54 -4.98 10.72
CA LEU A 59 31.12 -6.01 11.58
C LEU A 59 32.60 -5.71 11.91
N VAL A 60 33.24 -4.80 11.15
CA VAL A 60 34.65 -4.40 11.35
C VAL A 60 34.88 -3.78 12.73
N GLY A 61 33.93 -2.97 13.23
CA GLY A 61 34.03 -2.41 14.58
C GLY A 61 33.95 -3.44 15.71
N PHE A 62 33.39 -4.64 15.45
CA PHE A 62 33.37 -5.75 16.40
C PHE A 62 34.61 -6.64 16.29
N LEU A 63 35.23 -6.71 15.10
CA LEU A 63 36.54 -7.36 14.92
C LEU A 63 37.66 -6.59 15.63
N GLU A 64 37.58 -5.24 15.66
CA GLU A 64 38.51 -4.40 16.45
C GLU A 64 38.40 -4.63 17.97
N LEU A 65 37.29 -5.22 18.44
CA LEU A 65 37.06 -5.61 19.84
C LEU A 65 37.45 -7.07 20.15
N GLY A 66 38.06 -7.80 19.20
CA GLY A 66 38.60 -9.14 19.42
C GLY A 66 37.58 -10.28 19.42
N PHE A 67 36.38 -10.09 18.87
CA PHE A 67 35.38 -11.16 18.75
C PHE A 67 35.70 -12.12 17.59
N ASP A 68 35.54 -13.42 17.83
CA ASP A 68 35.64 -14.46 16.81
C ASP A 68 34.61 -14.24 15.68
N PRO A 69 35.04 -14.15 14.41
CA PRO A 69 34.15 -14.01 13.26
C PRO A 69 33.00 -15.02 13.23
N ASP A 70 33.22 -16.27 13.66
CA ASP A 70 32.20 -17.31 13.65
C ASP A 70 31.11 -17.06 14.69
N VAL A 71 31.48 -16.50 15.84
CA VAL A 71 30.53 -16.10 16.88
C VAL A 71 29.67 -14.94 16.38
N LEU A 72 30.29 -13.97 15.71
CA LEU A 72 29.60 -12.79 15.19
C LEU A 72 28.58 -13.16 14.10
N MET A 73 28.93 -14.09 13.21
CA MET A 73 28.02 -14.63 12.21
C MET A 73 26.85 -15.38 12.84
N LYS A 74 27.09 -16.21 13.87
CA LYS A 74 26.01 -16.90 14.60
C LYS A 74 25.05 -15.92 15.27
N MET A 75 25.59 -14.86 15.91
CA MET A 75 24.78 -13.82 16.55
C MET A 75 23.92 -13.07 15.53
N GLU A 76 24.46 -12.77 14.36
CA GLU A 76 23.74 -12.13 13.27
C GLU A 76 22.61 -13.01 12.76
N VAL A 77 22.88 -14.28 12.44
CA VAL A 77 21.86 -15.25 12.00
C VAL A 77 20.74 -15.36 13.03
N GLN A 78 21.09 -15.49 14.31
CA GLN A 78 20.11 -15.54 15.40
C GLN A 78 19.28 -14.26 15.48
N ARG A 79 19.90 -13.10 15.25
CA ARG A 79 19.21 -11.81 15.21
C ARG A 79 18.21 -11.75 14.06
N SER A 80 18.58 -12.26 12.89
CA SER A 80 17.68 -12.37 11.73
C SER A 80 16.51 -13.32 11.99
N ILE A 81 16.75 -14.47 12.64
CA ILE A 81 15.68 -15.40 13.06
C ILE A 81 14.70 -14.73 14.03
N SER A 82 15.22 -14.02 15.05
CA SER A 82 14.37 -13.32 16.02
C SER A 82 13.51 -12.22 15.37
N LEU A 83 13.98 -11.59 14.30
CA LEU A 83 13.20 -10.63 13.53
C LEU A 83 12.08 -11.30 12.75
N LEU A 84 12.36 -12.43 12.11
CA LEU A 84 11.34 -13.21 11.39
C LEU A 84 10.23 -13.69 12.34
N GLN A 85 10.59 -14.14 13.55
CA GLN A 85 9.63 -14.48 14.61
C GLN A 85 8.78 -13.27 14.99
N PHE A 86 9.40 -12.11 15.22
CA PHE A 86 8.67 -10.87 15.49
C PHE A 86 7.69 -10.50 14.35
N MET A 87 8.11 -10.66 13.08
CA MET A 87 7.24 -10.42 11.92
C MET A 87 6.03 -11.36 11.90
N ALA A 88 6.19 -12.62 12.30
CA ALA A 88 5.12 -13.60 12.41
C ALA A 88 4.14 -13.24 13.55
N ASP A 89 4.65 -12.85 14.72
CA ASP A 89 3.85 -12.44 15.88
C ASP A 89 2.97 -11.21 15.57
N GLU A 90 3.53 -10.29 14.77
CA GLU A 90 2.87 -9.09 14.26
C GLU A 90 1.95 -9.36 13.05
N ARG A 91 1.89 -10.61 12.56
CA ARG A 91 1.10 -11.03 11.38
C ARG A 91 1.38 -10.14 10.17
N LEU A 92 2.65 -9.84 9.93
CA LEU A 92 3.06 -9.02 8.79
C LEU A 92 2.91 -9.75 7.46
N VAL A 93 2.85 -11.08 7.48
CA VAL A 93 2.60 -11.92 6.31
C VAL A 93 1.17 -12.47 6.42
N PRO A 94 0.32 -12.30 5.39
CA PRO A 94 -1.01 -12.89 5.36
C PRO A 94 -0.97 -14.42 5.43
N SER A 95 -2.05 -15.00 5.92
CA SER A 95 -2.23 -16.46 5.92
C SER A 95 -2.44 -17.01 4.50
N PRO A 96 -2.13 -18.29 4.23
CA PRO A 96 -2.38 -18.92 2.94
C PRO A 96 -3.85 -18.82 2.49
N GLU A 97 -4.79 -18.90 3.41
CA GLU A 97 -6.23 -18.77 3.15
C GLU A 97 -6.60 -17.37 2.66
N GLU A 98 -6.02 -16.33 3.28
CA GLU A 98 -6.18 -14.94 2.84
C GLU A 98 -5.61 -14.73 1.43
N GLU A 99 -4.47 -15.36 1.11
CA GLU A 99 -3.88 -15.30 -0.24
C GLU A 99 -4.74 -16.02 -1.28
N ILE A 100 -5.29 -17.20 -0.95
CA ILE A 100 -6.22 -17.92 -1.83
C ILE A 100 -7.44 -17.05 -2.11
N LYS A 101 -8.01 -16.43 -1.07
CA LYS A 101 -9.17 -15.55 -1.22
C LYS A 101 -8.89 -14.37 -2.16
N ARG A 102 -7.74 -13.71 -2.01
CA ARG A 102 -7.32 -12.60 -2.89
C ARG A 102 -7.13 -13.06 -4.33
N ARG A 103 -6.47 -14.21 -4.55
CA ARG A 103 -6.31 -14.80 -5.89
C ARG A 103 -7.65 -15.11 -6.56
N ASN A 104 -8.59 -15.70 -5.83
CA ASN A 104 -9.92 -16.02 -6.35
C ASN A 104 -10.69 -14.76 -6.76
N VAL A 105 -10.63 -13.70 -5.94
CA VAL A 105 -11.26 -12.41 -6.27
C VAL A 105 -10.65 -11.79 -7.52
N ILE A 106 -9.32 -11.80 -7.67
CA ILE A 106 -8.65 -11.27 -8.87
C ILE A 106 -9.04 -12.10 -10.12
N ALA A 107 -9.12 -13.43 -10.00
CA ALA A 107 -9.54 -14.29 -11.10
C ALA A 107 -10.98 -14.01 -11.55
N LYS A 108 -11.91 -13.88 -10.60
CA LYS A 108 -13.30 -13.48 -10.90
C LYS A 108 -13.36 -12.09 -11.55
N LEU A 109 -12.59 -11.12 -11.03
CA LEU A 109 -12.55 -9.77 -11.59
C LEU A 109 -11.99 -9.76 -13.02
N LYS A 110 -10.95 -10.53 -13.32
CA LYS A 110 -10.43 -10.74 -14.68
C LYS A 110 -11.50 -11.26 -15.62
N GLN A 111 -12.31 -12.24 -15.19
CA GLN A 111 -13.41 -12.77 -16.00
C GLN A 111 -14.45 -11.68 -16.29
N ILE A 112 -14.87 -10.91 -15.28
CA ILE A 112 -15.84 -9.82 -15.45
C ILE A 112 -15.33 -8.79 -16.46
N VAL A 113 -14.07 -8.38 -16.36
CA VAL A 113 -13.43 -7.43 -17.28
C VAL A 113 -13.32 -7.99 -18.70
N MET A 114 -13.06 -9.29 -18.86
CA MET A 114 -13.06 -9.95 -20.16
C MET A 114 -14.46 -9.99 -20.81
N HIS A 115 -15.52 -10.22 -20.02
CA HIS A 115 -16.89 -10.13 -20.53
C HIS A 115 -17.28 -8.69 -20.87
N TRP A 116 -16.88 -7.73 -20.03
CA TRP A 116 -17.11 -6.31 -20.25
C TRP A 116 -16.52 -5.83 -21.57
N VAL A 117 -15.24 -6.09 -21.84
CA VAL A 117 -14.60 -5.58 -23.06
C VAL A 117 -15.20 -6.17 -24.34
N LYS A 118 -15.68 -7.42 -24.31
CA LYS A 118 -16.40 -8.04 -25.43
C LYS A 118 -17.75 -7.37 -25.68
N ARG A 119 -18.45 -6.98 -24.60
CA ARG A 119 -19.70 -6.21 -24.70
C ARG A 119 -19.45 -4.82 -25.27
N VAL A 120 -18.39 -4.13 -24.82
CA VAL A 120 -17.96 -2.85 -25.39
C VAL A 120 -17.65 -2.99 -26.88
N ALA A 121 -16.84 -3.99 -27.27
CA ALA A 121 -16.50 -4.26 -28.66
C ALA A 121 -17.73 -4.49 -29.56
N TYR A 122 -18.75 -5.17 -29.03
CA TYR A 122 -20.03 -5.36 -29.71
C TYR A 122 -20.83 -4.06 -29.85
N GLN A 123 -20.89 -3.23 -28.79
CA GLN A 123 -21.58 -1.93 -28.81
C GLN A 123 -20.90 -0.93 -29.76
N CYS A 124 -19.58 -1.00 -29.90
CA CYS A 124 -18.81 -0.26 -30.91
C CYS A 124 -18.97 -0.81 -32.34
N GLN A 125 -19.85 -1.81 -32.55
CA GLN A 125 -20.12 -2.43 -33.85
C GLN A 125 -18.88 -2.98 -34.56
N LEU A 126 -17.90 -3.49 -33.80
CA LEU A 126 -16.71 -4.09 -34.39
C LEU A 126 -17.06 -5.40 -35.13
N PRO A 127 -16.30 -5.77 -36.18
CA PRO A 127 -16.49 -7.04 -36.87
C PRO A 127 -16.46 -8.25 -35.93
N LYS A 128 -17.27 -9.29 -36.21
CA LYS A 128 -17.42 -10.46 -35.33
C LYS A 128 -16.09 -11.11 -34.92
N ASN A 129 -15.12 -11.18 -35.83
CA ASN A 129 -13.77 -11.68 -35.54
C ASN A 129 -13.02 -10.79 -34.52
N ARG A 130 -13.16 -9.46 -34.62
CA ARG A 130 -12.58 -8.51 -33.67
C ARG A 130 -13.27 -8.56 -32.31
N VAL A 131 -14.59 -8.74 -32.26
CA VAL A 131 -15.32 -8.93 -30.99
C VAL A 131 -14.85 -10.20 -30.27
N ARG A 132 -14.66 -11.30 -31.02
CA ARG A 132 -14.13 -12.56 -30.44
C ARG A 132 -12.70 -12.38 -29.89
N ALA A 133 -11.87 -11.61 -30.60
CA ALA A 133 -10.48 -11.35 -30.24
C ALA A 133 -10.31 -10.21 -29.20
N ALA A 134 -11.36 -9.45 -28.90
CA ALA A 134 -11.29 -8.36 -27.93
C ALA A 134 -10.91 -8.90 -26.55
N SER A 135 -9.91 -8.27 -25.94
CA SER A 135 -9.41 -8.65 -24.62
C SER A 135 -8.98 -7.43 -23.82
N ALA A 136 -9.13 -7.57 -22.51
CA ALA A 136 -8.72 -6.64 -21.48
C ALA A 136 -8.13 -7.47 -20.33
N THR A 137 -7.31 -6.87 -19.49
CA THR A 137 -6.66 -7.58 -18.37
C THR A 137 -6.70 -6.75 -17.10
N ILE A 138 -6.46 -7.43 -15.98
CA ILE A 138 -6.22 -6.81 -14.67
C ILE A 138 -4.76 -7.03 -14.29
N LEU A 139 -4.07 -5.94 -13.96
CA LEU A 139 -2.70 -5.97 -13.45
C LEU A 139 -2.69 -5.51 -12.00
N THR A 140 -2.24 -6.35 -11.08
CA THR A 140 -2.12 -5.95 -9.68
C THR A 140 -0.84 -5.15 -9.44
N PHE A 141 -0.91 -4.15 -8.57
CA PHE A 141 0.22 -3.30 -8.20
C PHE A 141 0.15 -2.90 -6.72
N GLY A 142 0.85 -1.84 -6.36
CA GLY A 142 0.88 -1.34 -5.00
C GLY A 142 1.46 -2.37 -4.02
N SER A 143 0.91 -2.42 -2.82
CA SER A 143 1.45 -3.30 -1.78
C SER A 143 1.24 -4.79 -2.08
N TYR A 144 0.12 -5.14 -2.71
CA TYR A 144 -0.19 -6.51 -3.13
C TYR A 144 0.71 -6.95 -4.27
N GLY A 145 0.86 -6.13 -5.32
CA GLY A 145 1.73 -6.45 -6.46
C GLY A 145 3.23 -6.49 -6.10
N LEU A 146 3.65 -5.88 -5.00
CA LEU A 146 5.01 -6.03 -4.45
C LEU A 146 5.16 -7.25 -3.53
N GLY A 147 4.07 -7.92 -3.15
CA GLY A 147 4.08 -9.00 -2.16
C GLY A 147 4.41 -8.52 -0.73
N VAL A 148 3.99 -7.30 -0.37
CA VAL A 148 4.20 -6.67 0.96
C VAL A 148 2.92 -6.17 1.61
N HIS A 149 1.77 -6.70 1.18
CA HIS A 149 0.45 -6.46 1.75
C HIS A 149 0.23 -7.28 3.02
N ASN A 150 -0.61 -6.79 3.92
CA ASN A 150 -1.04 -7.49 5.12
C ASN A 150 -2.53 -7.87 5.03
N SER A 151 -3.05 -8.60 6.02
CA SER A 151 -4.45 -9.06 6.05
C SER A 151 -5.48 -7.94 5.82
N GLY A 152 -5.20 -6.73 6.31
CA GLY A 152 -6.08 -5.57 6.16
C GLY A 152 -5.77 -4.67 4.96
N SER A 153 -4.87 -5.06 4.06
CA SER A 153 -4.54 -4.25 2.89
C SER A 153 -5.59 -4.41 1.79
N ASP A 154 -5.84 -3.31 1.13
CA ASP A 154 -6.52 -3.16 -0.15
C ASP A 154 -5.76 -3.86 -1.29
N ILE A 155 -6.50 -4.22 -2.35
CA ILE A 155 -5.93 -4.70 -3.62
C ILE A 155 -5.95 -3.54 -4.61
N ASP A 156 -4.76 -3.02 -4.92
CA ASP A 156 -4.57 -2.12 -6.04
C ASP A 156 -4.54 -2.94 -7.35
N ALA A 157 -5.54 -2.75 -8.21
CA ALA A 157 -5.71 -3.50 -9.45
C ALA A 157 -5.96 -2.55 -10.62
N LEU A 158 -5.16 -2.58 -11.68
CA LEU A 158 -5.35 -1.74 -12.85
C LEU A 158 -6.16 -2.49 -13.91
N CYS A 159 -7.30 -1.93 -14.32
CA CYS A 159 -8.03 -2.38 -15.50
C CYS A 159 -7.37 -1.81 -16.76
N VAL A 160 -6.84 -2.68 -17.62
CA VAL A 160 -6.19 -2.29 -18.87
C VAL A 160 -7.07 -2.67 -20.04
N GLY A 161 -7.60 -1.65 -20.73
CA GLY A 161 -8.52 -1.80 -21.86
C GLY A 161 -7.88 -1.45 -23.21
N PRO A 162 -8.48 -1.92 -24.32
CA PRO A 162 -8.09 -1.57 -25.68
C PRO A 162 -8.55 -0.16 -26.08
N TYR A 163 -8.11 0.32 -27.25
CA TYR A 163 -8.31 1.71 -27.68
C TYR A 163 -9.76 2.14 -27.84
N PHE A 164 -10.69 1.20 -28.02
CA PHE A 164 -12.11 1.46 -28.21
C PHE A 164 -12.89 1.53 -26.89
N ALA A 165 -12.29 1.15 -25.74
CA ALA A 165 -12.94 1.20 -24.45
C ALA A 165 -12.64 2.53 -23.75
N THR A 166 -13.67 3.34 -23.51
CA THR A 166 -13.58 4.68 -22.93
C THR A 166 -13.70 4.67 -21.41
N MET A 167 -13.04 5.64 -20.76
CA MET A 167 -13.12 5.76 -19.30
C MET A 167 -14.50 6.27 -18.83
N ALA A 168 -15.08 7.24 -19.54
CA ALA A 168 -16.29 7.93 -19.12
C ALA A 168 -17.54 7.05 -19.19
N GLU A 169 -17.73 6.34 -20.29
CA GLU A 169 -18.93 5.54 -20.54
C GLU A 169 -18.66 4.06 -20.25
N ASP A 170 -17.66 3.46 -20.88
CA ASP A 170 -17.46 2.01 -20.78
C ASP A 170 -16.98 1.60 -19.38
N PHE A 171 -16.01 2.32 -18.82
CA PHE A 171 -15.47 1.98 -17.50
C PHE A 171 -16.38 2.45 -16.34
N PHE A 172 -16.71 3.75 -16.29
CA PHE A 172 -17.47 4.29 -15.15
C PHE A 172 -18.99 4.05 -15.18
N VAL A 173 -19.55 3.63 -16.31
CA VAL A 173 -20.99 3.31 -16.40
C VAL A 173 -21.18 1.81 -16.67
N LEU A 174 -20.65 1.29 -17.78
CA LEU A 174 -20.94 -0.11 -18.15
C LEU A 174 -20.28 -1.11 -17.19
N LEU A 175 -18.97 -1.00 -16.95
CA LEU A 175 -18.28 -1.91 -16.01
C LEU A 175 -18.79 -1.72 -14.58
N HIS A 176 -19.05 -0.47 -14.17
CA HIS A 176 -19.71 -0.17 -12.90
C HIS A 176 -21.01 -0.97 -12.74
N ASN A 177 -21.92 -0.90 -13.71
CA ASN A 177 -23.21 -1.58 -13.64
C ASN A 177 -23.05 -3.11 -13.63
N MET A 178 -22.09 -3.64 -14.37
CA MET A 178 -21.76 -5.07 -14.37
C MET A 178 -21.18 -5.56 -13.03
N LEU A 179 -20.45 -4.69 -12.32
CA LEU A 179 -19.94 -4.97 -10.97
C LEU A 179 -21.06 -4.84 -9.94
N ALA A 180 -21.85 -3.76 -9.99
CA ALA A 180 -22.95 -3.50 -9.06
C ALA A 180 -24.06 -4.56 -9.12
N SER A 181 -24.23 -5.25 -10.25
CA SER A 181 -25.18 -6.35 -10.38
C SER A 181 -24.71 -7.67 -9.73
N ARG A 182 -23.50 -7.73 -9.16
CA ARG A 182 -22.94 -8.94 -8.55
C ARG A 182 -23.20 -8.94 -7.04
N PRO A 183 -23.75 -10.02 -6.46
CA PRO A 183 -23.98 -10.09 -5.02
C PRO A 183 -22.69 -10.04 -4.19
N GLU A 184 -21.55 -10.44 -4.77
CA GLU A 184 -20.25 -10.39 -4.11
C GLU A 184 -19.67 -8.97 -4.00
N VAL A 185 -20.21 -8.00 -4.76
CA VAL A 185 -19.72 -6.63 -4.83
C VAL A 185 -20.58 -5.71 -3.97
N THR A 186 -19.94 -4.95 -3.10
CA THR A 186 -20.60 -3.98 -2.20
C THR A 186 -19.81 -2.69 -2.13
N GLU A 187 -20.43 -1.60 -1.64
CA GLU A 187 -19.76 -0.31 -1.40
C GLU A 187 -19.02 0.24 -2.64
N ILE A 188 -19.65 0.15 -3.82
CA ILE A 188 -19.06 0.66 -5.07
C ILE A 188 -19.18 2.18 -5.17
N HIS A 189 -18.06 2.85 -5.36
CA HIS A 189 -17.96 4.31 -5.47
C HIS A 189 -17.00 4.71 -6.59
N CYS A 190 -17.44 5.65 -7.43
CA CYS A 190 -16.64 6.19 -8.53
C CYS A 190 -15.96 7.50 -8.12
N ILE A 191 -14.64 7.57 -8.20
CA ILE A 191 -13.85 8.77 -7.96
C ILE A 191 -13.33 9.29 -9.31
N LYS A 192 -14.04 10.28 -9.87
CA LYS A 192 -13.78 10.81 -11.22
C LYS A 192 -12.81 11.99 -11.23
N ASP A 193 -12.94 12.90 -10.26
CA ASP A 193 -12.18 14.17 -10.20
C ASP A 193 -10.81 14.04 -9.49
N ALA A 194 -10.20 12.86 -9.50
CA ALA A 194 -8.88 12.62 -8.91
C ALA A 194 -7.77 12.63 -9.98
N LYS A 195 -6.51 12.83 -9.54
CA LYS A 195 -5.33 12.76 -10.43
C LYS A 195 -5.24 11.42 -11.19
N VAL A 196 -5.70 10.35 -10.55
CA VAL A 196 -5.91 9.02 -11.13
C VAL A 196 -7.35 8.63 -10.83
N PRO A 197 -8.28 8.72 -11.80
CA PRO A 197 -9.66 8.30 -11.63
C PRO A 197 -9.77 6.80 -11.40
N LEU A 198 -10.64 6.37 -10.50
CA LEU A 198 -10.78 4.96 -10.13
C LEU A 198 -12.15 4.62 -9.52
N MET A 199 -12.51 3.33 -9.54
CA MET A 199 -13.61 2.77 -8.77
C MET A 199 -13.07 2.12 -7.49
N LYS A 200 -13.67 2.45 -6.34
CA LYS A 200 -13.44 1.74 -5.08
C LYS A 200 -14.63 0.86 -4.79
N PHE A 201 -14.41 -0.40 -4.40
CA PHE A 201 -15.48 -1.30 -4.00
C PHE A 201 -14.95 -2.43 -3.12
N LYS A 202 -15.85 -3.18 -2.48
CA LYS A 202 -15.53 -4.44 -1.81
C LYS A 202 -15.99 -5.61 -2.66
N PHE A 203 -15.11 -6.58 -2.88
CA PHE A 203 -15.42 -7.84 -3.55
C PHE A 203 -15.17 -8.99 -2.56
N ASP A 204 -16.20 -9.76 -2.22
CA ASP A 204 -16.14 -10.82 -1.20
C ASP A 204 -15.57 -10.28 0.14
N GLY A 205 -15.87 -9.01 0.45
CA GLY A 205 -15.38 -8.28 1.62
C GLY A 205 -13.94 -7.75 1.54
N LEU A 206 -13.24 -7.93 0.42
CA LEU A 206 -11.91 -7.35 0.18
C LEU A 206 -12.02 -5.99 -0.53
N SER A 207 -11.42 -4.95 0.02
CA SER A 207 -11.36 -3.62 -0.61
C SER A 207 -10.48 -3.64 -1.87
N ILE A 208 -11.00 -3.13 -2.98
CA ILE A 208 -10.34 -3.03 -4.29
C ILE A 208 -10.35 -1.58 -4.75
N ASP A 209 -9.17 -1.10 -5.12
CA ASP A 209 -8.97 0.16 -5.84
C ASP A 209 -8.70 -0.18 -7.32
N LEU A 210 -9.65 0.14 -8.19
CA LEU A 210 -9.62 -0.19 -9.61
C LEU A 210 -9.51 1.08 -10.47
N PRO A 211 -8.30 1.58 -10.78
CA PRO A 211 -8.11 2.55 -11.86
C PRO A 211 -8.25 1.91 -13.25
N PHE A 212 -8.33 2.77 -14.27
CA PHE A 212 -8.41 2.38 -15.67
C PHE A 212 -7.26 2.98 -16.49
N ALA A 213 -6.71 2.19 -17.41
CA ALA A 213 -5.78 2.67 -18.44
C ALA A 213 -6.18 2.12 -19.81
N GLN A 214 -6.18 3.00 -20.81
CA GLN A 214 -6.41 2.63 -22.19
C GLN A 214 -5.08 2.47 -22.93
N LEU A 215 -4.89 1.33 -23.58
CA LEU A 215 -3.78 1.10 -24.50
C LEU A 215 -4.23 1.27 -25.95
N LYS A 216 -3.33 1.74 -26.82
CA LYS A 216 -3.58 1.90 -28.26
C LYS A 216 -3.42 0.59 -29.02
N VAL A 217 -4.09 -0.46 -28.55
CA VAL A 217 -4.11 -1.81 -29.13
C VAL A 217 -5.55 -2.33 -29.21
N ILE A 218 -5.83 -3.22 -30.16
CA ILE A 218 -7.16 -3.81 -30.34
C ILE A 218 -7.47 -4.94 -29.34
N SER A 219 -6.42 -5.61 -28.86
CA SER A 219 -6.50 -6.72 -27.91
C SER A 219 -5.34 -6.55 -26.94
N VAL A 220 -5.65 -6.53 -25.65
CA VAL A 220 -4.66 -6.44 -24.58
C VAL A 220 -4.20 -7.85 -24.20
N PRO A 221 -2.91 -8.18 -24.33
CA PRO A 221 -2.38 -9.47 -23.89
C PRO A 221 -2.55 -9.65 -22.38
N GLU A 222 -2.80 -10.89 -21.93
CA GLU A 222 -2.96 -11.16 -20.49
C GLU A 222 -1.71 -10.75 -19.68
N ASN A 223 -0.53 -11.09 -20.20
CA ASN A 223 0.78 -10.82 -19.58
C ASN A 223 1.46 -9.57 -20.18
N VAL A 224 0.70 -8.50 -20.40
CA VAL A 224 1.22 -7.27 -21.01
C VAL A 224 2.44 -6.72 -20.26
N ASP A 225 3.54 -6.51 -21.00
CA ASP A 225 4.74 -5.89 -20.46
C ASP A 225 4.71 -4.37 -20.62
N LEU A 226 4.31 -3.68 -19.54
CA LEU A 226 4.23 -2.22 -19.50
C LEU A 226 5.60 -1.51 -19.41
N LEU A 227 6.71 -2.26 -19.39
CA LEU A 227 8.04 -1.69 -19.58
C LEU A 227 8.43 -1.63 -21.06
N ASN A 228 7.76 -2.38 -21.93
CA ASN A 228 7.97 -2.31 -23.37
C ASN A 228 7.41 -0.99 -23.93
N PRO A 229 8.25 -0.15 -24.56
CA PRO A 229 7.83 1.13 -25.14
C PRO A 229 6.70 1.02 -26.17
N PHE A 230 6.52 -0.15 -26.81
CA PHE A 230 5.44 -0.40 -27.77
C PHE A 230 4.07 -0.06 -27.19
N PHE A 231 3.76 -0.55 -25.98
CA PHE A 231 2.46 -0.32 -25.35
C PHE A 231 2.28 1.12 -24.90
N LEU A 232 3.38 1.86 -24.71
CA LEU A 232 3.40 3.21 -24.15
C LEU A 232 3.28 4.34 -25.19
N ARG A 233 3.13 4.01 -26.48
CA ARG A 233 2.99 4.98 -27.56
C ARG A 233 1.62 5.64 -27.53
N ASN A 234 1.58 6.98 -27.61
CA ASN A 234 0.37 7.78 -27.73
C ASN A 234 -0.68 7.51 -26.62
N ILE A 235 -0.20 7.20 -25.41
CA ILE A 235 -1.04 7.08 -24.22
C ILE A 235 -1.38 8.48 -23.71
N ASP A 236 -2.64 8.69 -23.31
CA ASP A 236 -3.08 9.94 -22.68
C ASP A 236 -2.53 10.08 -21.24
N ASP A 237 -2.46 11.32 -20.74
CA ASP A 237 -1.93 11.61 -19.40
C ASP A 237 -2.58 10.81 -18.27
N THR A 238 -3.88 10.53 -18.36
CA THR A 238 -4.63 9.82 -17.32
C THR A 238 -4.23 8.35 -17.30
N SER A 239 -4.21 7.71 -18.46
CA SER A 239 -3.72 6.35 -18.63
C SER A 239 -2.24 6.23 -18.25
N TRP A 240 -1.39 7.22 -18.60
CA TRP A 240 0.02 7.23 -18.21
C TRP A 240 0.19 7.17 -16.69
N ARG A 241 -0.52 8.04 -15.97
CA ARG A 241 -0.49 8.08 -14.49
C ARG A 241 -1.02 6.79 -13.87
N SER A 242 -2.06 6.19 -14.45
CA SER A 242 -2.63 4.92 -14.00
C SER A 242 -1.65 3.75 -14.19
N LEU A 243 -0.87 3.76 -15.27
CA LEU A 243 0.15 2.76 -15.55
C LEU A 243 1.41 2.92 -14.69
N SER A 244 1.72 4.13 -14.20
CA SER A 244 2.93 4.42 -13.42
C SER A 244 3.09 3.50 -12.21
N GLY A 245 2.00 3.18 -11.51
CA GLY A 245 2.04 2.30 -10.33
C GLY A 245 2.51 0.88 -10.67
N VAL A 246 1.92 0.28 -11.72
CA VAL A 246 2.31 -1.06 -12.19
C VAL A 246 3.76 -1.07 -12.69
N ARG A 247 4.15 -0.03 -13.46
CA ARG A 247 5.51 0.11 -13.99
C ARG A 247 6.55 0.28 -12.89
N ALA A 248 6.24 1.07 -11.85
CA ALA A 248 7.12 1.23 -10.70
C ALA A 248 7.31 -0.09 -9.95
N ASN A 249 6.23 -0.83 -9.67
CA ASN A 249 6.31 -2.16 -9.04
C ASN A 249 7.18 -3.12 -9.85
N LYS A 250 6.90 -3.28 -11.15
CA LYS A 250 7.68 -4.17 -12.05
C LYS A 250 9.16 -3.78 -12.05
N SER A 251 9.45 -2.48 -12.16
CA SER A 251 10.82 -1.99 -12.14
C SER A 251 11.52 -2.24 -10.81
N ILE A 252 10.85 -2.07 -9.66
CA ILE A 252 11.43 -2.36 -8.34
C ILE A 252 11.77 -3.85 -8.22
N LEU A 253 10.85 -4.73 -8.60
CA LEU A 253 11.04 -6.18 -8.51
C LEU A 253 12.15 -6.68 -9.43
N GLN A 254 12.29 -6.13 -10.64
CA GLN A 254 13.41 -6.46 -11.55
C GLN A 254 14.77 -5.98 -11.03
N LEU A 255 14.78 -4.92 -10.22
CA LEU A 255 16.00 -4.30 -9.71
C LEU A 255 16.43 -4.82 -8.32
N ALA A 256 15.56 -5.55 -7.63
CA ALA A 256 15.84 -6.14 -6.34
C ALA A 256 16.66 -7.44 -6.50
N PRO A 257 17.88 -7.55 -5.92
CA PRO A 257 18.74 -8.73 -6.10
C PRO A 257 18.18 -9.99 -5.41
N ASN A 258 17.48 -9.81 -4.29
CA ASN A 258 16.74 -10.86 -3.61
C ASN A 258 15.35 -10.31 -3.22
N VAL A 259 14.32 -10.82 -3.90
CA VAL A 259 12.94 -10.34 -3.74
C VAL A 259 12.39 -10.63 -2.35
N GLU A 260 12.69 -11.79 -1.77
CA GLU A 260 12.18 -12.20 -0.44
C GLU A 260 12.77 -11.34 0.68
N LEU A 261 14.08 -11.06 0.62
CA LEU A 261 14.75 -10.16 1.56
C LEU A 261 14.24 -8.73 1.41
N PHE A 262 14.06 -8.25 0.18
CA PHE A 262 13.45 -6.95 -0.10
C PHE A 262 12.04 -6.85 0.51
N GLN A 263 11.19 -7.85 0.28
CA GLN A 263 9.82 -7.88 0.81
C GLN A 263 9.83 -7.88 2.34
N SER A 264 10.72 -8.67 2.96
CA SER A 264 10.85 -8.75 4.41
C SER A 264 11.32 -7.43 5.03
N LEU A 265 12.33 -6.79 4.43
CA LEU A 265 12.81 -5.46 4.82
C LEU A 265 11.69 -4.42 4.71
N LEU A 266 10.99 -4.40 3.56
CA LEU A 266 9.93 -3.44 3.31
C LEU A 266 8.74 -3.62 4.26
N ARG A 267 8.38 -4.87 4.62
CA ARG A 267 7.35 -5.15 5.64
C ARG A 267 7.74 -4.56 7.00
N CYS A 268 8.98 -4.77 7.43
CA CYS A 268 9.50 -4.21 8.68
C CYS A 268 9.49 -2.67 8.64
N VAL A 269 10.03 -2.05 7.58
CA VAL A 269 10.07 -0.59 7.43
C VAL A 269 8.65 0.00 7.40
N LYS A 270 7.70 -0.63 6.72
CA LYS A 270 6.29 -0.19 6.73
C LYS A 270 5.67 -0.28 8.12
N LEU A 271 5.93 -1.35 8.87
CA LEU A 271 5.46 -1.47 10.26
C LEU A 271 6.05 -0.35 11.12
N TRP A 272 7.37 -0.17 11.08
CA TRP A 272 8.06 0.92 11.78
C TRP A 272 7.45 2.28 11.44
N ALA A 273 7.34 2.61 10.15
CA ALA A 273 6.86 3.91 9.72
C ALA A 273 5.43 4.18 10.20
N LYS A 274 4.55 3.18 10.13
CA LYS A 274 3.18 3.27 10.66
C LYS A 274 3.18 3.50 12.16
N ARG A 275 3.95 2.71 12.91
CA ARG A 275 3.99 2.82 14.38
C ARG A 275 4.61 4.12 14.86
N ARG A 276 5.63 4.62 14.15
CA ARG A 276 6.31 5.88 14.46
C ARG A 276 5.60 7.13 13.93
N GLY A 277 4.45 6.97 13.28
CA GLY A 277 3.64 8.09 12.79
C GLY A 277 4.27 8.82 11.60
N VAL A 278 5.14 8.16 10.83
CA VAL A 278 5.84 8.72 9.65
C VAL A 278 5.45 8.02 8.35
N TYR A 279 4.24 7.44 8.31
CA TYR A 279 3.65 6.80 7.13
C TYR A 279 2.37 7.52 6.70
N GLY A 280 2.32 7.95 5.44
CA GLY A 280 1.12 8.52 4.83
C GLY A 280 1.41 9.80 4.04
N ASN A 281 1.36 9.71 2.71
CA ASN A 281 1.66 10.85 1.84
C ASN A 281 0.68 12.01 2.02
N LEU A 282 -0.61 11.75 2.26
CA LEU A 282 -1.58 12.83 2.48
C LEU A 282 -1.30 13.62 3.78
N HIS A 283 -0.64 13.00 4.77
CA HIS A 283 -0.22 13.64 6.01
C HIS A 283 1.18 14.30 5.91
N GLY A 284 1.74 14.40 4.70
CA GLY A 284 3.05 14.99 4.49
C GLY A 284 4.23 14.06 4.84
N PHE A 285 4.01 12.76 4.92
CA PHE A 285 5.07 11.76 5.17
C PHE A 285 5.34 10.87 3.95
N PHE A 286 6.26 9.91 4.08
CA PHE A 286 6.46 8.92 3.04
C PHE A 286 5.25 7.98 2.89
N GLY A 287 4.82 7.79 1.65
CA GLY A 287 3.88 6.73 1.24
C GLY A 287 4.57 5.38 0.94
N GLY A 288 3.76 4.37 0.57
CA GLY A 288 4.26 3.01 0.31
C GLY A 288 5.34 2.91 -0.78
N VAL A 289 5.17 3.62 -1.91
CA VAL A 289 6.15 3.61 -3.01
C VAL A 289 7.49 4.21 -2.59
N HIS A 290 7.48 5.25 -1.76
CA HIS A 290 8.70 5.87 -1.25
C HIS A 290 9.54 4.84 -0.48
N PHE A 291 8.93 4.17 0.52
CA PHE A 291 9.62 3.13 1.28
C PHE A 291 10.04 1.93 0.43
N ALA A 292 9.27 1.58 -0.60
CA ALA A 292 9.66 0.51 -1.52
C ALA A 292 10.95 0.86 -2.28
N VAL A 293 11.08 2.09 -2.79
CA VAL A 293 12.32 2.55 -3.43
C VAL A 293 13.47 2.62 -2.43
N LEU A 294 13.25 3.15 -1.22
CA LEU A 294 14.28 3.22 -0.19
C LEU A 294 14.78 1.82 0.24
N ALA A 295 13.88 0.85 0.38
CA ALA A 295 14.23 -0.53 0.72
C ALA A 295 15.00 -1.20 -0.44
N ALA A 296 14.52 -1.07 -1.67
CA ALA A 296 15.20 -1.62 -2.85
C ALA A 296 16.61 -1.01 -3.02
N PHE A 297 16.77 0.28 -2.76
CA PHE A 297 18.07 0.98 -2.80
C PHE A 297 19.10 0.34 -1.86
N VAL A 298 18.68 -0.02 -0.65
CA VAL A 298 19.54 -0.66 0.36
C VAL A 298 19.86 -2.10 -0.05
N CYS A 299 18.85 -2.86 -0.50
CA CYS A 299 19.06 -4.23 -1.00
C CYS A 299 20.04 -4.29 -2.18
N GLN A 300 19.97 -3.34 -3.12
CA GLN A 300 20.89 -3.27 -4.26
C GLN A 300 22.36 -3.06 -3.84
N ARG A 301 22.59 -2.26 -2.80
CA ARG A 301 23.94 -1.92 -2.33
C ARG A 301 24.53 -2.98 -1.40
N HIS A 302 23.68 -3.80 -0.81
CA HIS A 302 24.06 -4.83 0.15
C HIS A 302 23.37 -6.16 -0.17
N PRO A 303 23.62 -6.76 -1.36
CA PRO A 303 22.90 -7.95 -1.82
C PRO A 303 23.13 -9.19 -0.94
N ASN A 304 24.26 -9.23 -0.24
CA ASN A 304 24.65 -10.36 0.63
C ASN A 304 24.37 -10.08 2.12
N ALA A 305 23.77 -8.94 2.46
CA ALA A 305 23.44 -8.64 3.85
C ALA A 305 22.18 -9.40 4.27
N SER A 306 22.20 -9.91 5.50
CA SER A 306 21.05 -10.51 6.13
C SER A 306 19.95 -9.50 6.43
N LEU A 307 18.76 -10.00 6.78
CA LEU A 307 17.62 -9.14 7.10
C LEU A 307 17.88 -8.20 8.28
N SER A 308 18.48 -8.70 9.37
CA SER A 308 18.78 -7.87 10.55
C SER A 308 19.76 -6.74 10.23
N LEU A 309 20.77 -7.04 9.41
CA LEU A 309 21.77 -6.08 9.00
C LEU A 309 21.21 -5.06 8.00
N LEU A 310 20.37 -5.49 7.07
CA LEU A 310 19.66 -4.61 6.14
C LEU A 310 18.81 -3.57 6.87
N ILE A 311 18.19 -3.93 8.00
CA ILE A 311 17.47 -2.97 8.86
C ILE A 311 18.42 -1.92 9.43
N SER A 312 19.57 -2.35 9.99
CA SER A 312 20.56 -1.41 10.55
C SER A 312 21.13 -0.47 9.48
N ILE A 313 21.47 -1.03 8.31
CA ILE A 313 21.94 -0.28 7.14
C ILE A 313 20.88 0.72 6.70
N PHE A 314 19.62 0.30 6.57
CA PHE A 314 18.53 1.19 6.15
C PHE A 314 18.46 2.46 7.01
N PHE A 315 18.47 2.30 8.34
CA PHE A 315 18.45 3.45 9.24
C PHE A 315 19.73 4.28 9.16
N LYS A 316 20.91 3.65 9.14
CA LYS A 316 22.18 4.36 8.98
C LYS A 316 22.20 5.19 7.70
N THR A 317 21.81 4.59 6.58
CA THR A 317 21.79 5.25 5.26
C THR A 317 20.91 6.48 5.28
N PHE A 318 19.65 6.38 5.73
CA PHE A 318 18.71 7.51 5.62
C PHE A 318 18.78 8.50 6.78
N ALA A 319 19.41 8.13 7.91
CA ALA A 319 19.76 9.07 8.98
C ALA A 319 20.80 10.10 8.52
N PHE A 320 21.77 9.68 7.71
CA PHE A 320 22.88 10.51 7.24
C PHE A 320 22.82 10.81 5.74
N TRP A 321 21.70 10.49 5.08
CA TRP A 321 21.54 10.81 3.67
C TRP A 321 21.58 12.34 3.47
N PRO A 322 22.36 12.86 2.52
CA PRO A 322 22.55 14.30 2.32
C PRO A 322 21.36 14.89 1.55
N TRP A 323 20.18 14.91 2.17
CA TRP A 323 18.99 15.55 1.61
C TRP A 323 19.28 17.03 1.26
N PRO A 324 18.84 17.56 0.10
CA PRO A 324 17.88 16.97 -0.84
C PRO A 324 18.50 16.16 -1.99
N ARG A 325 19.69 15.55 -1.82
CA ARG A 325 20.23 14.63 -2.85
C ARG A 325 19.21 13.51 -3.14
N PRO A 326 18.94 13.18 -4.42
CA PRO A 326 17.86 12.26 -4.75
C PRO A 326 18.27 10.81 -4.52
N VAL A 327 17.32 10.01 -4.05
CA VAL A 327 17.48 8.55 -3.99
C VAL A 327 16.98 7.94 -5.29
N PHE A 328 17.81 7.13 -5.94
CA PHE A 328 17.49 6.41 -7.17
C PHE A 328 18.09 5.00 -7.18
N LEU A 329 17.45 4.09 -7.90
CA LEU A 329 17.90 2.71 -8.05
C LEU A 329 18.92 2.60 -9.19
N HIS A 330 19.98 1.82 -9.02
CA HIS A 330 20.98 1.60 -10.06
C HIS A 330 20.46 0.61 -11.11
N GLY A 331 20.84 0.82 -12.38
CA GLY A 331 20.38 0.02 -13.53
C GLY A 331 19.82 0.85 -14.70
N ARG A 332 19.87 2.19 -14.64
CA ARG A 332 19.45 3.10 -15.72
C ARG A 332 20.49 4.20 -15.95
N MET A 333 20.70 4.54 -17.22
CA MET A 333 21.93 5.12 -17.79
C MET A 333 22.29 6.56 -17.40
N MET A 334 21.54 7.29 -16.58
CA MET A 334 21.91 8.68 -16.26
C MET A 334 21.66 9.04 -14.79
N PRO A 335 22.61 9.73 -14.13
CA PRO A 335 22.34 10.34 -12.83
C PRO A 335 21.28 11.45 -13.00
N PRO A 336 20.31 11.54 -12.07
CA PRO A 336 19.25 12.54 -12.16
C PRO A 336 19.82 13.97 -12.05
N THR A 337 19.46 14.84 -12.98
CA THR A 337 19.68 16.27 -12.87
C THR A 337 18.55 16.85 -12.02
N ILE A 338 18.84 17.27 -10.78
CA ILE A 338 17.90 18.11 -10.04
C ILE A 338 17.98 19.52 -10.64
N SER A 339 16.87 20.07 -11.12
CA SER A 339 16.81 21.49 -11.44
C SER A 339 17.02 22.31 -10.17
N SER A 340 17.83 23.37 -10.25
CA SER A 340 18.13 24.25 -9.11
C SER A 340 16.90 24.87 -8.45
N ASP A 341 15.75 24.86 -9.13
CA ASP A 341 14.47 25.44 -8.70
C ASP A 341 13.54 24.43 -7.95
N SER A 342 14.04 23.22 -7.69
CA SER A 342 13.25 22.15 -7.07
C SER A 342 13.08 22.37 -5.55
N ARG A 343 11.85 22.64 -5.11
CA ARG A 343 11.41 22.70 -3.70
C ARG A 343 11.34 21.33 -2.98
N PHE A 344 11.92 20.27 -3.53
CA PHE A 344 11.87 18.92 -2.92
C PHE A 344 12.79 18.80 -1.71
N LEU A 345 12.23 18.46 -0.54
CA LEU A 345 13.00 18.23 0.69
C LEU A 345 13.65 16.84 0.72
N MET A 346 12.94 15.81 0.25
CA MET A 346 13.42 14.42 0.20
C MET A 346 13.06 13.75 -1.13
N PRO A 347 13.73 14.11 -2.25
CA PRO A 347 13.37 13.59 -3.55
C PRO A 347 13.72 12.09 -3.69
N ILE A 348 12.75 11.33 -4.17
CA ILE A 348 12.89 9.90 -4.48
C ILE A 348 12.46 9.72 -5.94
N GLN A 349 13.37 9.25 -6.78
CA GLN A 349 13.10 9.08 -8.21
C GLN A 349 12.08 7.96 -8.42
N LEU A 350 11.18 8.15 -9.38
CA LEU A 350 10.24 7.12 -9.79
C LEU A 350 11.01 6.03 -10.58
N PRO A 351 11.01 4.75 -10.16
CA PRO A 351 11.87 3.72 -10.76
C PRO A 351 11.70 3.52 -12.27
N CYS A 352 10.48 3.74 -12.78
CA CYS A 352 10.15 3.54 -14.19
C CYS A 352 10.39 4.77 -15.08
N SER A 353 10.85 5.90 -14.53
CA SER A 353 11.01 7.17 -15.27
C SER A 353 12.26 7.94 -14.82
N PRO A 354 13.24 8.23 -15.70
CA PRO A 354 14.51 8.86 -15.31
C PRO A 354 14.37 10.33 -14.87
N ASN A 355 13.32 11.02 -15.30
CA ASN A 355 13.14 12.45 -15.01
C ASN A 355 11.93 12.75 -14.12
N GLU A 356 11.30 11.72 -13.56
CA GLU A 356 10.13 11.88 -12.69
C GLU A 356 10.48 11.46 -11.26
N TYR A 357 9.87 12.14 -10.30
CA TYR A 357 9.99 11.85 -8.88
C TYR A 357 8.66 11.36 -8.32
N CYS A 358 8.73 10.50 -7.31
CA CYS A 358 7.57 10.14 -6.51
C CYS A 358 6.94 11.42 -5.93
N HIS A 359 5.63 11.57 -6.09
CA HIS A 359 4.92 12.72 -5.56
C HIS A 359 4.99 12.75 -4.03
N SER A 360 5.53 13.84 -3.49
CA SER A 360 5.77 14.01 -2.06
C SER A 360 5.08 15.26 -1.51
N ASN A 361 4.36 15.09 -0.41
CA ASN A 361 3.75 16.19 0.34
C ASN A 361 4.59 16.60 1.57
N ILE A 362 5.87 16.23 1.62
CA ILE A 362 6.75 16.56 2.75
C ILE A 362 6.91 18.09 2.91
N THR A 363 6.68 18.57 4.13
CA THR A 363 6.85 19.97 4.57
C THR A 363 8.06 20.08 5.51
N ARG A 364 8.33 21.27 6.06
CA ARG A 364 9.48 21.46 6.96
C ARG A 364 9.35 20.64 8.24
N SER A 365 8.15 20.60 8.85
CA SER A 365 7.93 19.86 10.08
C SER A 365 8.01 18.36 9.86
N THR A 366 7.39 17.84 8.80
CA THR A 366 7.41 16.40 8.54
C THR A 366 8.79 15.93 8.09
N PHE A 367 9.54 16.76 7.37
CA PHE A 367 10.97 16.51 7.09
C PHE A 367 11.76 16.33 8.39
N PHE A 368 11.60 17.25 9.35
CA PHE A 368 12.26 17.15 10.64
C PHE A 368 11.87 15.86 11.37
N ARG A 369 10.57 15.54 11.42
CA ARG A 369 10.04 14.30 12.04
C ARG A 369 10.62 13.04 11.42
N ILE A 370 10.63 12.93 10.09
CA ILE A 370 11.21 11.80 9.37
C ILE A 370 12.70 11.66 9.72
N ARG A 371 13.46 12.75 9.67
CA ARG A 371 14.90 12.75 9.98
C ARG A 371 15.17 12.33 11.42
N THR A 372 14.40 12.84 12.38
CA THR A 372 14.52 12.45 13.80
C THR A 372 14.24 10.96 14.00
N GLU A 373 13.21 10.41 13.34
CA GLU A 373 12.88 8.98 13.47
C GLU A 373 13.91 8.08 12.77
N PHE A 374 14.54 8.51 11.66
CA PHE A 374 15.67 7.78 11.08
C PHE A 374 16.89 7.79 12.01
N LEU A 375 17.24 8.94 12.58
CA LEU A 375 18.34 9.06 13.56
C LEU A 375 18.08 8.19 14.79
N ARG A 376 16.85 8.18 15.31
CA ARG A 376 16.42 7.28 16.39
C ARG A 376 16.59 5.81 15.99
N GLY A 377 16.10 5.43 14.80
CA GLY A 377 16.26 4.07 14.29
C GLY A 377 17.72 3.66 14.24
N HIS A 378 18.60 4.53 13.72
CA HIS A 378 20.03 4.27 13.64
C HIS A 378 20.66 4.11 15.03
N ALA A 379 20.33 5.00 15.97
CA ALA A 379 20.84 4.93 17.34
C ALA A 379 20.42 3.64 18.07
N LEU A 380 19.25 3.09 17.75
CA LEU A 380 18.78 1.81 18.31
C LEU A 380 19.43 0.61 17.63
N THR A 381 19.67 0.68 16.31
CA THR A 381 20.18 -0.46 15.52
C THR A 381 21.69 -0.45 15.30
N LYS A 382 22.43 0.55 15.80
CA LYS A 382 23.89 0.62 15.65
C LYS A 382 24.59 -0.59 16.31
N ASP A 383 24.06 -1.03 17.46
CA ASP A 383 24.61 -2.13 18.25
C ASP A 383 23.62 -3.32 18.26
N ILE A 384 23.09 -3.66 17.09
CA ILE A 384 22.00 -4.65 16.93
C ILE A 384 22.35 -6.06 17.41
N LEU A 385 23.65 -6.36 17.54
CA LEU A 385 24.15 -7.64 17.99
C LEU A 385 24.20 -7.78 19.51
N ARG A 386 23.97 -6.71 20.29
CA ARG A 386 23.97 -6.81 21.76
C ARG A 386 22.97 -7.87 22.25
N PRO A 387 23.33 -8.74 23.21
CA PRO A 387 22.44 -9.80 23.68
C PRO A 387 21.08 -9.32 24.21
N ASP A 388 21.03 -8.12 24.79
CA ASP A 388 19.84 -7.48 25.36
C ASP A 388 18.96 -6.74 24.34
N PHE A 389 19.35 -6.67 23.06
CA PHE A 389 18.58 -5.96 22.04
C PHE A 389 17.21 -6.62 21.80
N SER A 390 16.16 -5.80 21.77
CA SER A 390 14.79 -6.23 21.48
C SER A 390 14.20 -5.44 20.33
N TRP A 391 13.57 -6.12 19.36
CA TRP A 391 12.90 -5.47 18.24
C TRP A 391 11.75 -4.55 18.66
N SER A 392 11.13 -4.83 19.80
CA SER A 392 10.01 -4.04 20.34
C SER A 392 10.34 -2.54 20.42
N ILE A 393 11.54 -2.20 20.90
CA ILE A 393 11.96 -0.80 21.09
C ILE A 393 12.01 -0.03 19.76
N LEU A 394 12.40 -0.69 18.67
CA LEU A 394 12.46 -0.08 17.34
C LEU A 394 11.05 0.22 16.83
N PHE A 395 10.14 -0.75 17.02
CA PHE A 395 8.76 -0.73 16.56
C PHE A 395 7.79 -0.19 17.61
N ASP A 396 8.22 0.52 18.65
CA ASP A 396 7.27 1.08 19.62
C ASP A 396 6.42 2.20 18.99
N PRO A 397 5.12 2.33 19.32
CA PRO A 397 4.29 3.43 18.85
C PRO A 397 4.85 4.81 19.22
N PHE A 398 4.62 5.81 18.36
CA PHE A 398 5.00 7.20 18.67
C PHE A 398 4.18 7.75 19.85
N PRO A 399 4.81 8.24 20.92
CA PRO A 399 4.09 8.65 22.12
C PRO A 399 3.56 10.09 22.01
N TYR A 400 2.62 10.35 21.11
CA TYR A 400 2.07 11.69 20.83
C TYR A 400 1.67 12.45 22.11
N ALA A 401 0.86 11.82 22.98
CA ALA A 401 0.38 12.43 24.22
C ALA A 401 1.48 12.78 25.24
N LYS A 402 2.64 12.11 25.17
CA LYS A 402 3.81 12.43 26.02
C LYS A 402 4.73 13.45 25.36
N LYS A 403 4.71 13.53 24.02
CA LYS A 403 5.63 14.38 23.26
C LYS A 403 5.14 15.83 23.14
N TYR A 404 3.83 16.04 23.01
CA TYR A 404 3.24 17.35 22.78
C TYR A 404 2.28 17.73 23.90
N ALA A 405 2.37 18.99 24.33
CA ALA A 405 1.49 19.54 25.37
C ALA A 405 0.16 20.05 24.79
N GLN A 406 0.15 20.45 23.52
CA GLN A 406 -1.00 21.02 22.81
C GLN A 406 -1.16 20.34 21.45
N PHE A 407 -2.40 20.32 20.96
CA PHE A 407 -2.78 19.71 19.69
C PHE A 407 -3.77 20.59 18.94
N VAL A 408 -3.66 20.62 17.61
CA VAL A 408 -4.77 21.02 16.75
C VAL A 408 -5.72 19.83 16.62
N LYS A 409 -6.95 19.99 17.09
CA LYS A 409 -8.06 19.07 16.85
C LYS A 409 -8.75 19.48 15.55
N ILE A 410 -8.73 18.58 14.56
CA ILE A 410 -9.43 18.72 13.29
C ILE A 410 -10.65 17.80 13.33
N CYS A 411 -11.85 18.36 13.38
CA CYS A 411 -13.09 17.59 13.42
C CYS A 411 -13.84 17.72 12.11
N LEU A 412 -14.06 16.60 11.42
CA LEU A 412 -14.83 16.51 10.18
C LEU A 412 -16.13 15.77 10.46
N SER A 413 -17.27 16.28 9.98
CA SER A 413 -18.57 15.62 10.13
C SER A 413 -19.42 15.78 8.87
N ALA A 414 -20.34 14.84 8.64
CA ALA A 414 -21.30 14.91 7.54
C ALA A 414 -22.65 14.29 7.95
N SER A 415 -23.65 14.38 7.08
CA SER A 415 -25.01 13.92 7.37
C SER A 415 -25.10 12.38 7.44
N ASN A 416 -24.31 11.70 6.61
CA ASN A 416 -24.22 10.24 6.55
C ASN A 416 -22.77 9.76 6.33
N GLN A 417 -22.55 8.45 6.39
CA GLN A 417 -21.21 7.85 6.29
C GLN A 417 -20.58 7.99 4.90
N ASP A 418 -21.38 7.96 3.83
CA ASP A 418 -20.87 8.05 2.45
C ASP A 418 -20.41 9.47 2.12
N GLU A 419 -21.20 10.48 2.51
CA GLU A 419 -20.81 11.89 2.45
C GLU A 419 -19.56 12.15 3.30
N LEU A 420 -19.49 11.60 4.53
CA LEU A 420 -18.33 11.74 5.40
C LEU A 420 -17.08 11.18 4.73
N ARG A 421 -17.16 10.01 4.08
CA ARG A 421 -16.03 9.40 3.38
C ARG A 421 -15.52 10.29 2.25
N GLY A 422 -16.42 10.80 1.42
CA GLY A 422 -16.08 11.74 0.36
C GLY A 422 -15.45 13.03 0.90
N TRP A 423 -16.03 13.57 1.98
CA TRP A 423 -15.56 14.78 2.65
C TRP A 423 -14.16 14.59 3.24
N VAL A 424 -13.96 13.55 4.05
CA VAL A 424 -12.66 13.21 4.65
C VAL A 424 -11.59 13.03 3.57
N GLY A 425 -11.91 12.35 2.47
CA GLY A 425 -10.99 12.20 1.33
C GLY A 425 -10.61 13.54 0.70
N TRP A 426 -11.58 14.43 0.51
CA TRP A 426 -11.36 15.78 -0.04
C TRP A 426 -10.48 16.63 0.87
N VAL A 427 -10.77 16.66 2.16
CA VAL A 427 -9.99 17.43 3.14
C VAL A 427 -8.55 16.87 3.24
N LYS A 428 -8.39 15.55 3.34
CA LYS A 428 -7.06 14.89 3.37
C LYS A 428 -6.20 15.25 2.16
N SER A 429 -6.81 15.39 0.97
CA SER A 429 -6.08 15.79 -0.25
C SER A 429 -5.42 17.17 -0.15
N ARG A 430 -5.91 18.01 0.78
CA ARG A 430 -5.44 19.39 1.03
C ARG A 430 -4.72 19.55 2.38
N PHE A 431 -4.53 18.49 3.16
CA PHE A 431 -3.81 18.56 4.44
C PHE A 431 -2.42 19.22 4.34
N ARG A 432 -1.74 19.10 3.20
CA ARG A 432 -0.47 19.80 2.97
C ARG A 432 -0.61 21.32 3.11
N SER A 433 -1.66 21.95 2.55
CA SER A 433 -1.81 23.41 2.64
C SER A 433 -2.12 23.86 4.06
N LEU A 434 -2.98 23.12 4.78
CA LEU A 434 -3.22 23.35 6.21
C LEU A 434 -1.93 23.24 7.02
N LEU A 435 -1.12 22.21 6.76
CA LEU A 435 0.13 21.98 7.47
C LEU A 435 1.14 23.10 7.22
N VAL A 436 1.28 23.58 5.98
CA VAL A 436 2.13 24.72 5.64
C VAL A 436 1.65 26.00 6.35
N LYS A 437 0.34 26.25 6.39
CA LYS A 437 -0.23 27.41 7.11
C LYS A 437 0.07 27.35 8.61
N LEU A 438 -0.07 26.17 9.22
CA LEU A 438 0.26 25.97 10.63
C LEU A 438 1.77 26.16 10.89
N GLU A 439 2.64 25.74 9.96
CA GLU A 439 4.09 25.98 10.03
C GLU A 439 4.46 27.47 9.98
N GLU A 440 3.74 28.26 9.19
CA GLU A 440 3.95 29.71 9.08
C GLU A 440 3.57 30.42 10.39
N LEU A 441 2.49 30.00 11.04
CA LEU A 441 1.95 30.65 12.24
C LEU A 441 2.58 30.15 13.54
N GLN A 442 2.92 28.87 13.63
CA GLN A 442 3.43 28.21 14.85
C GLN A 442 4.85 27.67 14.76
N GLY A 443 5.45 27.72 13.57
CA GLY A 443 6.80 27.19 13.34
C GLY A 443 6.82 25.68 13.11
N PHE A 444 6.16 24.89 13.95
CA PHE A 444 6.19 23.43 13.88
C PHE A 444 4.83 22.78 14.18
N CYS A 445 4.45 21.81 13.35
CA CYS A 445 3.27 20.98 13.51
C CYS A 445 3.56 19.53 13.10
N ASP A 446 3.27 18.58 13.98
CA ASP A 446 3.43 17.14 13.71
C ASP A 446 2.08 16.48 13.45
N PRO A 447 1.71 16.22 12.18
CA PRO A 447 0.42 15.66 11.85
C PRO A 447 0.35 14.19 12.28
N SER A 448 -0.47 13.84 13.27
CA SER A 448 -0.74 12.43 13.55
C SER A 448 -1.57 11.83 12.41
N PRO A 449 -1.15 10.70 11.81
CA PRO A 449 -1.94 10.04 10.77
C PRO A 449 -3.10 9.20 11.34
N LEU A 450 -3.31 9.24 12.67
CA LEU A 450 -4.35 8.47 13.35
C LEU A 450 -5.72 9.17 13.27
N GLU A 451 -6.74 8.36 13.02
CA GLU A 451 -8.13 8.78 12.92
C GLU A 451 -8.90 8.33 14.16
N TYR A 452 -9.69 9.24 14.71
CA TYR A 452 -10.53 9.02 15.87
C TYR A 452 -11.98 9.34 15.55
N VAL A 453 -12.89 8.85 16.37
CA VAL A 453 -14.30 9.23 16.34
C VAL A 453 -14.60 9.97 17.63
N ASP A 454 -15.22 11.13 17.51
CA ASP A 454 -15.81 11.86 18.62
C ASP A 454 -17.15 11.21 18.98
N VAL A 455 -17.22 10.63 20.18
CA VAL A 455 -18.41 9.93 20.66
C VAL A 455 -19.51 10.89 21.12
N ASP A 456 -19.16 12.15 21.36
CA ASP A 456 -20.10 13.18 21.83
C ASP A 456 -20.89 13.80 20.65
N LEU A 457 -20.46 13.53 19.41
CA LEU A 457 -21.14 13.98 18.21
C LEU A 457 -22.08 12.89 17.68
N ALA A 458 -23.38 13.20 17.65
CA ALA A 458 -24.40 12.31 17.07
C ALA A 458 -24.22 12.09 15.57
N ALA A 459 -23.64 13.06 14.86
CA ALA A 459 -23.37 12.95 13.43
C ALA A 459 -22.12 12.10 13.15
N PRO A 460 -22.11 11.32 12.04
CA PRO A 460 -20.91 10.68 11.52
C PRO A 460 -19.73 11.66 11.47
N ASN A 461 -18.61 11.29 12.10
CA ASN A 461 -17.45 12.18 12.20
C ASN A 461 -16.11 11.43 12.19
N VAL A 462 -15.06 12.16 11.84
CA VAL A 462 -13.65 11.76 11.94
C VAL A 462 -12.85 12.91 12.54
N VAL A 463 -12.00 12.61 13.52
CA VAL A 463 -11.16 13.57 14.22
C VAL A 463 -9.68 13.23 14.08
N PHE A 464 -8.87 14.26 13.85
CA PHE A 464 -7.41 14.18 13.87
C PHE A 464 -6.85 15.07 14.98
N TYR A 465 -5.73 14.65 15.56
CA TYR A 465 -4.99 15.42 16.56
C TYR A 465 -3.55 15.63 16.09
N TRP A 466 -3.20 16.86 15.72
CA TRP A 466 -1.86 17.20 15.24
C TRP A 466 -1.08 17.88 16.35
N GLY A 467 0.10 17.35 16.66
CA GLY A 467 0.93 17.83 17.76
C GLY A 467 1.49 19.21 17.47
N LEU A 468 1.35 20.13 18.41
CA LEU A 468 1.94 21.45 18.36
C LEU A 468 3.15 21.53 19.29
N GLN A 469 4.16 22.28 18.85
CA GLN A 469 5.25 22.70 19.72
C GLN A 469 5.01 24.17 20.11
N PRO A 470 5.18 24.56 21.38
CA PRO A 470 5.00 25.95 21.80
C PRO A 470 5.91 26.86 20.97
N SER A 471 5.31 27.83 20.27
CA SER A 471 6.03 28.89 19.58
C SER A 471 6.19 30.10 20.51
N ARG A 472 7.06 31.07 20.15
CA ARG A 472 7.18 32.34 20.91
C ARG A 472 5.93 33.21 20.86
N ARG A 473 4.93 32.88 20.03
CA ARG A 473 3.62 33.54 19.98
C ARG A 473 2.62 32.71 20.77
N ASP A 474 2.06 33.29 21.84
CA ASP A 474 1.25 32.56 22.83
C ASP A 474 -0.17 32.18 22.34
N VAL A 475 -0.64 32.73 21.22
CA VAL A 475 -2.01 32.48 20.72
C VAL A 475 -2.00 32.20 19.21
N ILE A 476 -2.49 31.03 18.81
CA ILE A 476 -2.87 30.72 17.44
C ILE A 476 -4.25 31.31 17.22
N ASP A 477 -4.39 32.20 16.25
CA ASP A 477 -5.71 32.52 15.69
C ASP A 477 -6.19 31.33 14.85
N ILE A 478 -6.82 30.36 15.52
CA ILE A 478 -7.25 29.11 14.89
C ILE A 478 -8.46 29.35 13.97
N ASP A 479 -9.27 30.37 14.28
CA ASP A 479 -10.44 30.76 13.49
C ASP A 479 -9.98 31.32 12.14
N PHE A 480 -8.94 32.15 12.12
CA PHE A 480 -8.30 32.58 10.87
C PHE A 480 -7.77 31.41 10.03
N VAL A 481 -7.16 30.40 10.66
CA VAL A 481 -6.67 29.21 9.94
C VAL A 481 -7.82 28.39 9.36
N ASP A 482 -8.91 28.23 10.12
CA ASP A 482 -10.12 27.53 9.67
C ASP A 482 -10.74 28.25 8.47
N GLU A 483 -10.93 29.57 8.55
CA GLU A 483 -11.46 30.37 7.44
C GLU A 483 -10.58 30.35 6.19
N ASP A 484 -9.26 30.52 6.34
CA ASP A 484 -8.30 30.49 5.24
C ASP A 484 -8.31 29.12 4.53
N PHE A 485 -8.35 28.04 5.32
CA PHE A 485 -8.40 26.69 4.79
C PHE A 485 -9.74 26.36 4.14
N MET A 486 -10.87 26.80 4.72
CA MET A 486 -12.21 26.65 4.13
C MET A 486 -12.32 27.38 2.78
N LYS A 487 -11.75 28.58 2.64
CA LYS A 487 -11.66 29.32 1.36
C LYS A 487 -10.89 28.54 0.28
N ASN A 488 -9.84 27.82 0.66
CA ASN A 488 -9.10 26.95 -0.27
C ASN A 488 -9.95 25.73 -0.69
N MET A 489 -10.78 25.21 0.20
CA MET A 489 -11.60 24.01 -0.06
C MET A 489 -12.84 24.27 -0.93
N SER A 490 -13.42 25.47 -0.90
CA SER A 490 -14.62 25.82 -1.69
C SER A 490 -14.37 25.84 -3.20
N ASN A 491 -13.12 25.90 -3.64
CA ASN A 491 -12.75 25.75 -5.05
C ASN A 491 -12.81 24.28 -5.49
N GLY A 492 -13.89 23.92 -6.21
CA GLY A 492 -13.99 22.69 -6.99
C GLY A 492 -14.69 21.49 -6.33
N TYR A 493 -15.30 21.65 -5.16
CA TYR A 493 -16.12 20.59 -4.55
C TYR A 493 -17.57 20.69 -5.03
N ARG A 494 -18.10 19.64 -5.68
CA ARG A 494 -19.42 19.65 -6.34
C ARG A 494 -20.60 19.21 -5.45
N VAL A 495 -20.33 18.65 -4.27
CA VAL A 495 -21.33 18.13 -3.31
C VAL A 495 -21.39 19.10 -2.13
N PRO A 496 -22.51 19.23 -1.38
CA PRO A 496 -22.50 20.05 -0.16
C PRO A 496 -21.33 19.62 0.74
N PRO A 497 -20.42 20.54 1.10
CA PRO A 497 -19.28 20.18 1.94
C PRO A 497 -19.78 19.70 3.30
N GLY A 498 -19.18 18.63 3.81
CA GLY A 498 -19.32 18.31 5.23
C GLY A 498 -18.82 19.47 6.09
N ARG A 499 -19.11 19.44 7.39
CA ARG A 499 -18.62 20.46 8.31
C ARG A 499 -17.19 20.12 8.73
N MET A 500 -16.35 21.15 8.83
CA MET A 500 -15.02 21.09 9.42
C MET A 500 -14.96 22.09 10.57
N LYS A 501 -14.26 21.72 11.65
CA LYS A 501 -13.96 22.60 12.77
C LYS A 501 -12.53 22.36 13.25
N LEU A 502 -11.74 23.43 13.30
CA LEU A 502 -10.45 23.45 13.97
C LEU A 502 -10.57 23.97 15.41
N SER A 503 -9.76 23.42 16.31
CA SER A 503 -9.64 23.93 17.69
C SER A 503 -8.30 23.52 18.28
N VAL A 504 -7.83 24.22 19.32
CA VAL A 504 -6.61 23.87 20.05
C VAL A 504 -7.00 23.21 21.38
N VAL A 505 -6.45 22.03 21.65
CA VAL A 505 -6.70 21.26 22.88
C VAL A 505 -5.40 20.91 23.59
N LYS A 506 -5.45 20.80 24.91
CA LYS A 506 -4.31 20.35 25.73
C LYS A 506 -4.21 18.82 25.71
N ALA A 507 -3.01 18.29 25.96
CA ALA A 507 -2.78 16.84 26.08
C ALA A 507 -3.70 16.16 27.11
N SER A 508 -4.05 16.86 28.20
CA SER A 508 -4.98 16.37 29.22
C SER A 508 -6.43 16.24 28.75
N GLN A 509 -6.80 16.92 27.67
CA GLN A 509 -8.14 16.88 27.07
C GLN A 509 -8.25 15.83 25.96
N LEU A 510 -7.17 15.12 25.65
CA LEU A 510 -7.21 14.05 24.66
C LEU A 510 -8.04 12.87 25.17
N PRO A 511 -8.87 12.26 24.31
CA PRO A 511 -9.60 11.05 24.66
C PRO A 511 -8.66 9.95 25.18
N LYS A 512 -9.16 9.10 26.09
CA LYS A 512 -8.39 7.95 26.63
C LYS A 512 -7.87 7.02 25.53
N SER A 513 -8.60 6.91 24.41
CA SER A 513 -8.17 6.15 23.23
C SER A 513 -6.89 6.70 22.57
N VAL A 514 -6.60 7.99 22.72
CA VAL A 514 -5.37 8.63 22.24
C VAL A 514 -4.21 8.39 23.22
N THR A 515 -4.49 8.36 24.53
CA THR A 515 -3.48 8.24 25.59
C THR A 515 -3.09 6.78 25.92
N CYS A 516 -4.02 5.82 25.79
CA CYS A 516 -3.79 4.39 26.04
C CYS A 516 -2.95 3.63 25.00
N ASN A 517 -2.47 4.29 23.94
CA ASN A 517 -1.47 3.70 23.04
C ASN A 517 -0.09 3.47 23.71
N THR A 518 0.04 3.81 25.00
CA THR A 518 1.23 3.57 25.80
C THR A 518 0.95 2.54 26.91
N GLY A 519 1.20 1.26 26.62
CA GLY A 519 1.70 0.34 27.66
C GLY A 519 0.74 -0.61 28.40
N SER A 520 -0.20 -1.29 27.74
CA SER A 520 -0.83 -2.50 28.33
C SER A 520 -0.72 -3.71 27.41
N LYS A 521 0.08 -4.71 27.83
CA LYS A 521 0.15 -6.06 27.26
C LYS A 521 -1.27 -6.66 27.28
N GLY A 522 -2.02 -6.56 26.19
CA GLY A 522 -3.37 -7.13 26.10
C GLY A 522 -4.33 -6.42 25.15
N VAL A 523 -4.10 -5.13 24.85
CA VAL A 523 -4.92 -4.40 23.87
C VAL A 523 -4.04 -4.00 22.69
N ARG A 524 -3.97 -4.88 21.69
CA ARG A 524 -3.34 -4.55 20.39
C ARG A 524 -4.08 -3.36 19.81
N ALA A 525 -3.47 -2.17 19.88
CA ALA A 525 -3.86 -1.02 19.08
C ALA A 525 -3.83 -1.47 17.62
N ARG A 526 -5.01 -1.76 17.06
CA ARG A 526 -5.14 -2.06 15.64
C ARG A 526 -4.80 -0.77 14.91
N TRP A 527 -3.65 -0.78 14.22
CA TRP A 527 -3.36 0.13 13.11
C TRP A 527 -4.34 -0.15 11.96
N ARG A 528 -5.61 0.07 12.24
CA ARG A 528 -6.64 0.20 11.23
C ARG A 528 -6.43 1.61 10.68
N ILE A 529 -5.93 1.69 9.46
CA ILE A 529 -6.62 2.57 8.51
C ILE A 529 -8.07 2.12 8.65
N LEU A 530 -8.90 2.95 9.26
CA LEU A 530 -10.26 2.57 9.63
C LEU A 530 -11.07 2.47 8.33
N ASP A 531 -10.97 1.33 7.64
CA ASP A 531 -12.11 0.82 6.88
C ASP A 531 -13.17 0.47 7.92
N ASN A 532 -14.04 1.46 8.12
CA ASN A 532 -15.02 1.52 9.19
C ASN A 532 -16.07 0.42 8.98
N SER A 533 -15.86 -0.72 9.64
CA SER A 533 -16.84 -1.79 9.78
C SER A 533 -17.07 -2.01 11.27
N GLN A 534 -18.24 -1.62 11.73
CA GLN A 534 -18.74 -1.95 13.06
C GLN A 534 -18.89 -3.48 13.16
N ARG A 535 -18.31 -4.07 14.21
CA ARG A 535 -18.78 -5.37 14.72
C ARG A 535 -20.08 -5.09 15.46
N LYS A 536 -21.20 -5.60 14.96
CA LYS A 536 -22.41 -5.77 15.77
C LYS A 536 -22.08 -6.76 16.89
N ILE A 537 -22.19 -6.33 18.14
CA ILE A 537 -22.31 -7.23 19.28
C ILE A 537 -23.76 -7.71 19.23
N PRO A 538 -24.06 -9.03 19.20
CA PRO A 538 -25.44 -9.46 19.33
C PRO A 538 -25.88 -9.19 20.77
N VAL A 539 -26.87 -8.31 20.92
CA VAL A 539 -27.64 -8.20 22.15
C VAL A 539 -28.34 -9.54 22.34
N ARG A 540 -27.90 -10.30 23.36
CA ARG A 540 -28.68 -11.42 23.90
C ARG A 540 -29.96 -10.83 24.48
N THR A 541 -31.07 -10.92 23.76
CA THR A 541 -32.38 -10.90 24.38
C THR A 541 -32.56 -12.25 25.08
N ASN A 542 -32.58 -12.23 26.41
CA ASN A 542 -32.94 -13.39 27.22
C ASN A 542 -34.42 -13.72 26.96
N SER A 543 -34.68 -14.71 26.11
CA SER A 543 -35.94 -15.44 26.12
C SER A 543 -35.82 -16.54 27.18
N LEU A 544 -36.60 -16.42 28.26
CA LEU A 544 -36.81 -17.50 29.23
C LEU A 544 -37.65 -18.64 28.57
N PRO A 545 -37.44 -19.90 28.99
CA PRO A 545 -38.02 -21.08 28.33
C PRO A 545 -39.44 -21.36 28.84
N GLN A 546 -40.32 -21.79 27.93
CA GLN A 546 -41.57 -22.46 28.27
C GLN A 546 -41.40 -23.96 28.06
N GLU A 547 -41.63 -24.73 29.12
CA GLU A 547 -42.03 -26.14 29.05
C GLU A 547 -43.27 -26.35 29.95
N PHE A 548 -44.31 -26.95 29.34
CA PHE A 548 -45.42 -27.78 29.85
C PHE A 548 -46.27 -27.25 31.05
N ALA A 549 -47.61 -27.33 31.10
CA ALA A 549 -48.57 -28.28 30.55
C ALA A 549 -50.02 -27.71 30.61
N GLY A 550 -50.90 -28.22 29.73
CA GLY A 550 -52.25 -28.67 30.07
C GLY A 550 -53.40 -27.65 30.18
N LEU A 551 -54.36 -27.76 29.24
CA LEU A 551 -55.82 -27.90 29.43
C LEU A 551 -56.68 -27.11 28.41
N MET A 552 -57.28 -27.90 27.51
CA MET A 552 -58.66 -27.90 27.01
C MET A 552 -59.39 -26.63 26.52
N ALA A 553 -60.04 -26.85 25.35
CA ALA A 553 -61.33 -26.31 24.90
C ALA A 553 -61.36 -24.81 24.52
N THR A 554 -61.98 -24.33 23.45
CA THR A 554 -62.97 -24.86 22.48
C THR A 554 -63.11 -23.83 21.35
N ASN A 555 -63.44 -24.32 20.14
CA ASN A 555 -64.27 -23.69 19.10
C ASN A 555 -63.98 -22.27 18.58
N GLY A 556 -63.88 -22.14 17.25
CA GLY A 556 -64.16 -20.88 16.56
C GLY A 556 -63.54 -20.78 15.18
N SER A 557 -64.32 -21.14 14.17
CA SER A 557 -64.08 -21.12 12.72
C SER A 557 -63.96 -19.73 12.09
N ALA A 558 -63.44 -19.73 10.85
CA ALA A 558 -63.64 -18.75 9.76
C ALA A 558 -62.88 -17.41 9.93
N GLU A 559 -62.33 -16.73 8.92
CA GLU A 559 -62.48 -16.76 7.46
C GLU A 559 -61.38 -15.85 6.88
N PHE A 560 -60.83 -16.18 5.71
CA PHE A 560 -60.15 -15.21 4.84
C PHE A 560 -61.21 -14.28 4.21
N PRO A 561 -60.84 -13.05 3.78
CA PRO A 561 -60.70 -12.87 2.35
C PRO A 561 -59.57 -11.93 1.89
N SER A 562 -59.38 -11.99 0.59
CA SER A 562 -58.38 -11.40 -0.29
C SER A 562 -58.76 -10.03 -0.87
N ALA A 563 -57.83 -9.49 -1.68
CA ALA A 563 -57.94 -8.39 -2.67
C ALA A 563 -57.98 -6.96 -2.10
N GLY A 564 -57.51 -5.90 -2.76
CA GLY A 564 -56.78 -5.62 -4.00
C GLY A 564 -56.16 -4.21 -3.81
N VAL A 565 -55.24 -3.67 -4.61
CA VAL A 565 -55.12 -3.48 -6.06
C VAL A 565 -53.65 -3.29 -6.39
#